data_AF-A0A2T0RTG1-F1
#
_entry.id   AF-A0A2T0RTG1-F1
#
_cell.length_a   1.000
_cell.length_b   1.000
_cell.length_c   1.000
_cell.angle_alpha   90.00
_cell.angle_beta   90.00
_cell.angle_gamma   90.00
#
_symmetry.space_group_name_H-M   'P 1'
#
loop_
_entity.id
_entity.type
_entity.pdbx_description
1 polymer ?
#
loop_
_entity_poly.entity_id
_entity_poly.type
_entity_poly.pdbx_seq_one_letter_code
_entity_poly.pdbx_strand_id
1 'polypeptide(L)' 'MKQNLPKLPPEDLAKLDFWQLRGLYARLMMSGVRTRVERDQLSDVMQRLDDLYGPAWRVGREPVLH' A
#
# COMPACT_ATOMS: atom_id res chain seq x y z
N MET A 1 -2.82 -15.90 -16.26
CA MET A 1 -4.08 -15.66 -15.53
C MET A 1 -4.07 -14.23 -15.00
N LYS A 2 -5.03 -13.37 -15.38
CA LYS A 2 -5.08 -11.97 -14.90
C LYS A 2 -5.93 -11.95 -13.63
N GLN A 3 -5.30 -11.93 -12.46
CA GLN A 3 -6.03 -11.76 -11.21
C GLN A 3 -6.47 -10.30 -11.11
N ASN A 4 -7.78 -10.03 -11.21
CA ASN A 4 -8.36 -8.80 -10.68
C ASN A 4 -8.17 -8.84 -9.17
N LEU A 5 -7.29 -8.00 -8.61
CA LEU A 5 -7.18 -7.89 -7.16
C LEU A 5 -8.44 -7.18 -6.64
N PRO A 6 -9.22 -7.79 -5.72
CA PRO A 6 -10.29 -7.07 -5.07
C PRO A 6 -9.70 -5.95 -4.20
N LYS A 7 -10.36 -4.78 -4.18
CA LYS A 7 -10.00 -3.69 -3.28
C LYS A 7 -10.17 -4.14 -1.83
N LEU A 8 -9.13 -3.98 -1.02
CA LEU A 8 -9.21 -4.18 0.42
C LEU A 8 -10.07 -3.05 1.03
N PRO A 9 -11.03 -3.38 1.92
CA PRO A 9 -11.75 -2.36 2.67
C PRO A 9 -10.80 -1.58 3.59
N PRO A 10 -11.11 -0.31 3.92
CA PRO A 10 -10.26 0.52 4.77
C PRO A 10 -9.96 -0.09 6.15
N GLU A 11 -10.93 -0.78 6.74
CA GLU A 11 -10.77 -1.46 8.03
C GLU A 11 -9.73 -2.59 8.00
N ASP A 12 -9.53 -3.23 6.86
CA ASP A 12 -8.53 -4.29 6.69
C ASP A 12 -7.15 -3.68 6.43
N LEU A 13 -7.08 -2.58 5.68
CA LEU A 13 -5.84 -1.81 5.52
C LEU A 13 -5.31 -1.29 6.87
N ALA A 14 -6.21 -0.91 7.78
CA ALA A 14 -5.84 -0.41 9.11
C ALA A 14 -5.16 -1.46 10.01
N LYS A 15 -5.37 -2.75 9.75
CA LYS A 15 -4.81 -3.88 10.51
C LYS A 15 -3.42 -4.31 10.02
N LEU A 16 -2.96 -3.76 8.89
CA LEU A 16 -1.70 -4.16 8.29
C LEU A 16 -0.51 -3.45 8.95
N ASP A 17 0.56 -4.21 9.17
CA ASP A 17 1.85 -3.67 9.61
C ASP A 17 2.62 -3.01 8.44
N PHE A 18 3.79 -2.45 8.76
CA PHE A 18 4.65 -1.78 7.79
C PHE A 18 4.98 -2.66 6.57
N TRP A 19 5.40 -3.91 6.80
CA TRP A 19 5.87 -4.79 5.74
C TRP A 19 4.73 -5.28 4.88
N GLN A 20 3.56 -5.52 5.48
CA GLN A 20 2.34 -5.86 4.77
C GLN A 20 1.87 -4.70 3.88
N LEU A 21 1.83 -3.46 4.39
CA LEU A 21 1.49 -2.27 3.61
C LEU A 21 2.49 -2.04 2.48
N ARG A 22 3.79 -2.13 2.78
CA ARG A 22 4.86 -1.98 1.78
C ARG A 22 4.79 -3.05 0.69
N GLY A 23 4.53 -4.30 1.07
CA GLY A 23 4.36 -5.41 0.13
C GLY A 23 3.15 -5.21 -0.78
N LEU A 24 2.04 -4.74 -0.23
CA LEU A 24 0.84 -4.41 -1.00
C LEU A 24 1.09 -3.26 -2.00
N TYR A 25 1.75 -2.18 -1.55
CA TYR A 25 2.19 -1.10 -2.42
C TYR A 25 3.06 -1.62 -3.58
N ALA A 26 4.09 -2.42 -3.27
CA ALA A 26 4.98 -2.99 -4.28
C ALA A 26 4.22 -3.88 -5.27
N ARG A 27 3.28 -4.70 -4.80
CA ARG A 27 2.46 -5.57 -5.64
C ARG A 27 1.59 -4.76 -6.60
N LEU A 28 0.93 -3.70 -6.11
CA LEU A 28 0.11 -2.82 -6.94
C LEU A 28 0.97 -2.08 -7.99
N MET A 29 2.13 -1.57 -7.59
CA MET A 29 3.07 -0.95 -8.52
C MET A 29 3.55 -1.91 -9.61
N MET A 30 3.89 -3.16 -9.25
CA MET A 30 4.34 -4.18 -10.20
C MET A 30 3.23 -4.72 -11.10
N SER A 31 1.96 -4.71 -10.67
CA SER A 31 0.84 -5.10 -11.53
C SER A 31 0.55 -4.08 -12.65
N GLY A 32 1.14 -2.89 -12.54
CA GLY A 32 1.00 -1.81 -13.51
C GLY A 32 -0.37 -1.15 -13.49
N VAL A 33 -1.01 -1.11 -12.31
CA VAL A 33 -2.26 -0.41 -11.95
C VAL A 33 -3.08 0.05 -13.17
N ARG A 34 -4.03 -0.79 -13.61
CA ARG A 34 -4.73 -0.60 -14.89
C ARG A 34 -6.15 -0.10 -14.71
N THR A 35 -6.76 -0.40 -13.56
CA THR A 35 -8.14 -0.04 -13.25
C THR A 35 -8.22 1.16 -12.32
N ARG A 36 -9.38 1.84 -12.30
CA ARG A 36 -9.65 2.89 -11.31
C ARG A 36 -9.57 2.34 -9.88
N VAL A 37 -10.12 1.14 -9.66
CA VAL A 37 -10.13 0.47 -8.36
C VAL A 37 -8.71 0.22 -7.84
N GLU A 38 -7.80 -0.26 -8.68
CA GLU A 38 -6.39 -0.44 -8.30
C GLU A 38 -5.68 0.89 -8.05
N ARG A 39 -6.01 1.96 -8.79
CA ARG A 39 -5.46 3.31 -8.54
C ARG A 39 -5.89 3.84 -7.18
N ASP A 40 -7.18 3.72 -6.89
CA ASP A 40 -7.74 4.15 -5.61
C ASP A 40 -7.09 3.35 -4.48
N GLN A 41 -6.94 2.03 -4.64
CA GLN A 41 -6.26 1.18 -3.64
C GLN A 41 -4.78 1.53 -3.48
N LEU A 42 -4.06 1.82 -4.56
CA LEU A 42 -2.66 2.28 -4.48
C LEU A 42 -2.57 3.59 -3.70
N SER A 43 -3.47 4.53 -3.97
CA SER A 43 -3.55 5.82 -3.26
C SER A 43 -3.84 5.62 -1.78
N ASP A 44 -4.80 4.75 -1.43
CA ASP A 44 -5.18 4.47 -0.04
C ASP A 44 -4.00 3.86 0.75
N VAL A 45 -3.27 2.92 0.14
CA VAL A 45 -2.08 2.30 0.74
C VAL A 45 -0.95 3.31 0.91
N MET A 46 -0.73 4.16 -0.11
CA MET A 46 0.31 5.19 -0.08
C MET A 46 0.03 6.22 1.02
N GLN A 47 -1.22 6.70 1.11
CA GLN A 47 -1.64 7.64 2.15
C GLN A 47 -1.45 7.04 3.54
N ARG A 48 -1.84 5.76 3.74
CA ARG A 48 -1.68 5.09 5.03
C ARG A 48 -0.21 4.96 5.45
N LEU A 49 0.67 4.63 4.51
CA LEU A 49 2.11 4.57 4.76
C LEU A 49 2.68 5.95 5.11
N ASP A 50 2.24 7.01 4.41
CA ASP A 50 2.62 8.38 4.71
C ASP A 50 2.11 8.83 6.09
N ASP A 51 0.87 8.48 6.48
CA ASP A 51 0.28 8.84 7.77
C ASP A 51 1.00 8.17 8.95
N LEU A 52 1.36 6.89 8.81
CA LEU A 52 1.95 6.11 9.90
C LEU A 52 3.46 6.31 10.04
N TYR A 53 4.17 6.46 8.92
CA TYR A 53 5.62 6.38 8.88
C TYR A 53 6.30 7.60 8.26
N GLY A 54 5.52 8.58 7.79
CA GLY A 54 6.01 9.73 7.04
C GLY A 54 6.64 9.34 5.70
N PRO A 55 7.12 10.30 4.90
CA PRO A 55 7.66 10.01 3.58
C PRO A 55 8.91 9.12 3.58
N ALA A 56 9.52 8.91 4.75
CA ALA A 56 10.68 8.06 4.97
C ALA A 56 10.43 6.59 4.63
N TRP A 57 9.20 6.08 4.69
CA TRP A 57 8.95 4.68 4.29
C TRP A 57 9.46 4.41 2.86
N ARG A 58 9.46 5.39 1.96
CA ARG A 58 9.86 5.21 0.56
C ARG A 58 11.28 4.67 0.37
N VAL A 59 12.21 4.89 1.32
CA VAL A 59 13.63 4.50 1.18
C VAL A 59 13.94 3.00 1.33
N GLY A 60 12.95 2.12 1.51
CA GLY A 60 13.21 0.67 1.52
C GLY A 60 13.44 0.06 2.89
N ARG A 61 13.28 0.84 3.95
CA ARG A 61 13.47 0.40 5.34
C ARG A 61 12.26 0.82 6.16
N GLU A 62 11.95 0.03 7.18
CA GLU A 62 10.98 0.42 8.21
C GLU A 62 11.51 1.65 8.95
N PRO A 63 10.78 2.79 8.95
CA PRO A 63 11.22 3.96 9.68
C PRO A 63 11.19 3.67 11.17
N VAL A 64 12.29 4.00 11.85
CA VAL A 64 12.33 3.98 13.31
C VAL A 64 11.58 5.23 13.78
N LEU A 65 10.40 5.04 14.34
CA LEU A 65 9.63 6.12 14.96
C LEU A 65 10.34 6.48 16.27
N HIS A 66 10.88 7.69 16.34
CA HIS A 66 11.51 8.27 17.54
C HIS A 66 10.51 9.09 18.34
#